data_AF-A0A5J4K6J9-F1
#
_entry.id   AF-A0A5J4K6J9-F1
#
_cell.length_a   1.000
_cell.length_b   1.000
_cell.length_c   1.000
_cell.angle_alpha   90.00
_cell.angle_beta   90.00
_cell.angle_gamma   90.00
#
_symmetry.space_group_name_H-M   'P 1'
#
loop_
_entity.id
_entity.type
_entity.pdbx_description
1 polymer ?
#
loop_
_entity_poly.entity_id
_entity_poly.type
_entity_poly.pdbx_seq_one_letter_code
_entity_poly.pdbx_strand_id
1 'polypeptide(L)'
;MSLISEILTILDWVIIATAMGAVVWLITQPYLRGWSRAERRASDLLRDILTPEQFRQLLWHGYLEVPSPTAPQRIYRVPRGKGFVQVIENGRATMRLCLQPVENLPDADIVVLHKLMIEGNEELYLQKANKYLCTD
;
A
#
# COMPACT_ATOMS: atom_id res chain seq x y z
N MET A 1 29.16 48.89 -7.41
CA MET A 1 27.86 48.80 -6.69
C MET A 1 28.11 49.09 -5.22
N SER A 2 27.16 49.71 -4.52
CA SER A 2 27.31 50.02 -3.10
C SER A 2 27.16 48.74 -2.27
N LEU A 3 28.01 48.54 -1.27
CA LEU A 3 27.92 47.41 -0.32
C LEU A 3 26.51 47.28 0.29
N ILE A 4 25.81 48.43 0.44
CA ILE A 4 24.45 48.52 0.97
C ILE A 4 23.42 47.88 0.02
N SER A 5 23.58 48.04 -1.31
CA SER A 5 22.64 47.44 -2.26
C SER A 5 22.76 45.93 -2.32
N GLU A 6 23.97 45.37 -2.15
CA GLU A 6 24.16 43.92 -2.10
C GLU A 6 23.53 43.32 -0.84
N ILE A 7 23.73 43.95 0.32
CA ILE A 7 23.13 43.51 1.59
C ILE A 7 21.60 43.49 1.52
N LEU A 8 20.97 44.53 0.93
CA LEU A 8 19.52 44.60 0.78
C LEU A 8 18.97 43.46 -0.09
N THR A 9 19.62 43.17 -1.23
CA THR A 9 19.16 42.07 -2.10
C THR A 9 19.26 40.71 -1.42
N ILE A 10 20.32 40.46 -0.63
CA ILE A 10 20.48 39.20 0.11
C ILE A 10 19.39 39.06 1.16
N LEU A 11 19.08 40.13 1.90
CA LEU A 11 18.01 40.14 2.90
C LEU A 11 16.64 39.85 2.26
N ASP A 12 16.35 40.45 1.10
CA ASP A 12 15.11 40.20 0.36
C ASP A 12 14.98 38.72 -0.05
N TRP A 13 16.04 38.13 -0.60
CA TRP A 13 16.05 36.71 -0.96
C TRP A 13 15.86 35.79 0.24
N VAL A 14 16.46 36.12 1.39
CA VAL A 14 16.28 35.35 2.63
C VAL A 14 14.83 35.42 3.12
N ILE A 15 14.21 36.60 3.08
CA ILE A 15 12.81 36.78 3.46
C ILE A 15 11.89 35.99 2.51
N ILE A 16 12.14 36.05 1.20
CA ILE A 16 11.36 35.31 0.21
C ILE A 16 11.51 33.79 0.41
N ALA A 17 12.73 33.29 0.60
CA ALA A 17 12.99 31.87 0.79
C ALA A 17 12.33 31.33 2.07
N THR A 18 12.40 32.08 3.17
CA THR A 18 11.76 31.71 4.44
C THR A 18 10.23 31.73 4.33
N ALA A 19 9.66 32.74 3.68
CA ALA A 19 8.22 32.82 3.42
C ALA A 19 7.73 31.66 2.53
N MET A 20 8.43 31.35 1.43
CA MET A 20 8.10 30.20 0.57
C MET A 20 8.21 28.88 1.31
N GLY A 21 9.26 28.68 2.13
CA GLY A 21 9.41 27.48 2.96
C GLY A 21 8.24 27.30 3.94
N ALA A 22 7.81 28.38 4.60
CA ALA A 22 6.66 28.35 5.50
C ALA A 22 5.34 28.03 4.76
N VAL A 23 5.13 28.60 3.57
CA VAL A 23 3.95 28.32 2.74
C VAL A 23 3.93 26.86 2.28
N VAL A 24 5.06 26.35 1.77
CA VAL A 24 5.18 24.93 1.37
C VAL A 24 4.93 24.01 2.54
N TRP A 25 5.48 24.32 3.72
CA TRP A 25 5.22 23.55 4.95
C TRP A 25 3.73 23.54 5.32
N LEU A 26 3.05 24.71 5.32
CA LEU A 26 1.63 24.80 5.64
C LEU A 26 0.74 24.01 4.66
N ILE A 27 1.10 23.98 3.37
CA ILE A 27 0.37 23.22 2.34
C ILE A 27 0.62 21.71 2.48
N THR A 28 1.85 21.30 2.77
CA THR A 28 2.23 19.87 2.83
C THR A 28 1.88 19.20 4.15
N GLN A 29 1.89 19.92 5.28
CA GLN A 29 1.57 19.42 6.60
C GLN A 29 0.21 18.68 6.71
N PRO A 30 -0.93 19.20 6.20
CA PRO A 30 -2.20 18.49 6.27
C PRO A 30 -2.19 17.19 5.46
N TYR A 31 -1.51 17.17 4.31
CA TYR A 31 -1.39 15.99 3.45
C TYR A 31 -0.60 14.88 4.15
N LEU A 32 0.55 15.22 4.74
CA LEU A 32 1.37 14.28 5.50
C LEU A 32 0.65 13.75 6.75
N ARG A 33 -0.03 14.62 7.51
CA ARG A 33 -0.81 14.20 8.68
C ARG A 33 -1.98 13.31 8.28
N GLY A 34 -2.69 13.65 7.21
CA GLY A 34 -3.78 12.86 6.66
C GLY A 34 -3.33 11.45 6.28
N TRP A 35 -2.20 11.35 5.56
CA TRP A 35 -1.59 10.07 5.20
C TRP A 35 -1.27 9.23 6.45
N SER A 36 -0.61 9.83 7.46
CA SER A 36 -0.28 9.11 8.70
C SER A 36 -1.50 8.58 9.46
N ARG A 37 -2.64 9.29 9.38
CA ARG A 37 -3.88 8.86 10.02
C ARG A 37 -4.54 7.71 9.26
N ALA A 38 -4.55 7.78 7.92
CA ALA A 38 -5.07 6.72 7.08
C ALA A 38 -4.28 5.41 7.26
N GLU A 39 -2.94 5.49 7.27
CA GLU A 39 -2.07 4.32 7.49
C GLU A 39 -2.30 3.65 8.85
N ARG A 40 -2.48 4.45 9.91
CA ARG A 40 -2.78 3.92 11.25
C ARG A 40 -4.12 3.19 11.25
N ARG A 41 -5.17 3.82 10.72
CA ARG A 41 -6.51 3.22 10.65
C ARG A 41 -6.51 1.92 9.84
N ALA A 42 -5.81 1.90 8.71
CA ALA A 42 -5.67 0.71 7.88
C ALA A 42 -4.89 -0.39 8.60
N SER A 43 -3.85 -0.03 9.36
CA SER A 43 -3.08 -0.97 10.18
C SER A 43 -3.92 -1.57 11.31
N ASP A 44 -4.80 -0.78 11.92
CA ASP A 44 -5.73 -1.24 12.96
C ASP A 44 -6.75 -2.22 12.36
N LEU A 45 -7.35 -1.88 11.21
CA LEU A 45 -8.26 -2.78 10.49
C LEU A 45 -7.57 -4.10 10.12
N LEU A 46 -6.33 -4.05 9.64
CA LEU A 46 -5.57 -5.25 9.32
C LEU A 46 -5.37 -6.15 10.55
N ARG A 47 -5.13 -5.56 11.73
CA ARG A 47 -4.99 -6.33 12.98
C ARG A 47 -6.31 -6.93 13.44
N ASP A 48 -7.43 -6.27 13.19
CA ASP A 48 -8.77 -6.79 13.53
C ASP A 48 -9.18 -7.94 12.61
N ILE A 49 -8.73 -7.92 11.34
CA ILE A 49 -9.09 -8.93 10.32
C ILE A 49 -8.18 -10.16 10.37
N LEU A 50 -6.91 -10.00 10.75
CA LEU A 50 -5.94 -11.11 10.76
C LEU A 50 -5.86 -11.78 12.12
N THR A 51 -5.70 -13.11 12.11
CA THR A 51 -5.30 -13.81 13.33
C THR A 51 -3.86 -13.41 13.72
N PRO A 52 -3.46 -13.58 15.00
CA PRO A 52 -2.07 -13.30 15.41
C PRO A 52 -1.03 -14.09 14.61
N GLU A 53 -1.34 -15.29 14.16
CA GLU A 53 -0.49 -16.15 13.32
C GLU A 53 -0.35 -15.57 11.92
N GLN A 54 -1.48 -15.18 11.31
CA GLN A 54 -1.51 -14.54 9.99
C GLN A 54 -0.76 -13.21 9.99
N PHE A 55 -0.94 -12.41 11.04
CA PHE A 55 -0.22 -11.16 11.20
C PHE A 55 1.29 -11.39 11.33
N ARG A 56 1.72 -12.38 12.12
CA ARG A 56 3.14 -12.77 12.22
C ARG A 56 3.70 -13.28 10.89
N GLN A 57 2.95 -14.12 10.18
CA GLN A 57 3.31 -14.62 8.85
C GLN A 57 3.56 -13.45 7.89
N LEU A 58 2.63 -12.50 7.82
CA LEU A 58 2.74 -11.32 6.98
C LEU A 58 3.97 -10.46 7.32
N LEU A 59 4.26 -10.30 8.61
CA LEU A 59 5.44 -9.55 9.07
C LEU A 59 6.76 -10.23 8.70
N TRP A 60 6.86 -11.55 8.87
CA TRP A 60 8.11 -12.29 8.68
C TRP A 60 8.37 -12.70 7.23
N HIS A 61 7.34 -13.15 6.52
CA HIS A 61 7.49 -13.61 5.14
C HIS A 61 7.25 -12.50 4.12
N GLY A 62 6.64 -11.38 4.53
CA GLY A 62 6.26 -10.30 3.62
C GLY A 62 5.02 -10.59 2.77
N TYR A 63 4.34 -11.71 3.02
CA TYR A 63 3.09 -12.09 2.38
C TYR A 63 2.18 -12.85 3.35
N LEU A 64 0.88 -12.78 3.07
CA LEU A 64 -0.18 -13.52 3.75
C LEU A 64 -0.64 -14.67 2.87
N GLU A 65 -0.75 -15.87 3.45
CA GLU A 65 -1.37 -17.01 2.78
C GLU A 65 -2.87 -17.03 3.08
N VAL A 66 -3.68 -16.94 2.02
CA VAL A 66 -5.15 -17.00 2.08
C VAL A 66 -5.59 -18.27 1.36
N PRO A 67 -6.18 -19.25 2.05
CA PRO A 67 -6.66 -20.46 1.41
C PRO A 67 -7.86 -20.14 0.50
N SER A 68 -7.96 -20.85 -0.62
CA SER A 68 -9.13 -20.78 -1.49
C SER A 68 -10.36 -21.42 -0.81
N PRO A 69 -11.52 -20.74 -0.77
CA PRO A 69 -12.76 -21.36 -0.31
C PRO A 69 -13.32 -22.41 -1.29
N THR A 70 -13.01 -22.33 -2.60
CA THR A 70 -13.57 -23.25 -3.60
C THR A 70 -12.62 -24.39 -4.05
N ALA A 71 -11.32 -24.25 -3.84
CA ALA A 71 -10.30 -25.20 -4.29
C ALA A 71 -9.29 -25.53 -3.16
N PRO A 72 -9.44 -26.67 -2.46
CA PRO A 72 -8.63 -27.00 -1.28
C PRO A 72 -7.11 -27.00 -1.50
N GLN A 73 -6.65 -27.33 -2.71
CA GLN A 73 -5.23 -27.35 -3.09
C GLN A 73 -4.67 -25.99 -3.51
N ARG A 74 -5.47 -24.91 -3.48
CA ARG A 74 -5.09 -23.56 -3.90
C ARG A 74 -4.89 -22.63 -2.71
N ILE A 75 -3.77 -21.91 -2.71
CA ILE A 75 -3.45 -20.88 -1.74
C ILE A 75 -3.05 -19.61 -2.48
N TYR A 76 -3.54 -18.47 -2.03
CA TYR A 76 -3.15 -17.15 -2.52
C TYR A 76 -2.08 -16.56 -1.60
N ARG A 77 -0.95 -16.12 -2.16
CA ARG A 77 0.05 -15.33 -1.46
C ARG A 77 -0.14 -13.85 -1.76
N VAL A 78 -0.74 -13.14 -0.81
CA VAL A 78 -1.01 -11.71 -0.88
C VAL A 78 0.19 -10.95 -0.32
N PRO A 79 0.88 -10.10 -1.11
CA PRO A 79 2.02 -9.33 -0.61
C PRO A 79 1.58 -8.29 0.41
N ARG A 80 2.50 -7.84 1.29
CA ARG A 80 2.25 -6.85 2.35
C ARG A 80 1.86 -5.43 1.88
N GLY A 81 1.74 -5.22 0.58
CA GLY A 81 1.30 -3.95 -0.01
C GLY A 81 0.95 -4.15 -1.48
N LYS A 82 1.19 -3.14 -2.30
CA LYS A 82 0.94 -3.21 -3.74
C LYS A 82 1.79 -4.29 -4.41
N GLY A 83 1.14 -5.15 -5.22
CA GLY A 83 1.86 -6.14 -5.99
C GLY A 83 0.95 -7.20 -6.61
N PHE A 84 1.57 -8.20 -7.21
CA PHE A 84 0.86 -9.38 -7.72
C PHE A 84 0.57 -10.34 -6.59
N VAL A 85 -0.68 -10.83 -6.54
CA VAL A 85 -1.03 -11.98 -5.70
C VAL A 85 -0.62 -13.25 -6.43
N GLN A 86 0.20 -14.09 -5.82
CA GLN A 86 0.60 -15.36 -6.43
C GLN A 86 -0.43 -16.43 -6.08
N VAL A 87 -0.78 -17.26 -7.05
CA VAL A 87 -1.61 -18.44 -6.85
C VAL A 87 -0.68 -19.64 -6.78
N ILE A 88 -0.72 -20.33 -5.65
CA ILE A 88 0.02 -21.54 -5.38
C ILE A 88 -0.95 -22.71 -5.48
N GLU A 89 -0.70 -23.64 -6.38
CA GLU A 89 -1.45 -24.89 -6.50
C GLU A 89 -0.47 -26.06 -6.41
N ASN A 90 -0.80 -27.06 -5.58
CA ASN A 90 0.07 -28.22 -5.35
C ASN A 90 1.52 -27.83 -4.97
N GLY A 91 1.68 -26.75 -4.21
CA GLY A 91 2.97 -26.23 -3.76
C GLY A 91 3.78 -25.46 -4.81
N ARG A 92 3.25 -25.22 -6.01
CA ARG A 92 3.92 -24.48 -7.08
C ARG A 92 3.16 -23.22 -7.45
N ALA A 93 3.88 -22.14 -7.76
CA ALA A 93 3.26 -20.92 -8.26
C ALA A 93 2.82 -21.13 -9.71
N THR A 94 1.50 -21.13 -9.96
CA THR A 94 0.94 -21.38 -11.30
C THR A 94 0.60 -20.10 -12.03
N MET A 95 0.19 -19.05 -11.30
CA MET A 95 -0.15 -17.76 -11.89
C MET A 95 0.03 -16.60 -10.91
N ARG A 96 0.08 -15.39 -11.47
CA ARG A 96 0.05 -14.11 -10.79
C ARG A 96 -1.23 -13.37 -11.15
N LEU A 97 -1.89 -12.82 -10.14
CA LEU A 97 -3.11 -12.05 -10.25
C LEU A 97 -2.81 -10.58 -9.97
N CYS A 98 -3.26 -9.71 -10.87
CA CYS A 98 -3.24 -8.27 -10.67
C CYS A 98 -4.66 -7.77 -10.50
N LEU A 99 -4.96 -7.25 -9.32
CA LEU A 99 -6.20 -6.55 -8.98
C LEU A 99 -5.80 -5.33 -8.16
N GLN A 100 -6.22 -4.15 -8.60
CA GLN A 100 -5.91 -2.90 -7.92
C GLN A 100 -7.18 -2.11 -7.62
N PRO A 101 -7.24 -1.41 -6.48
CA PRO A 101 -8.29 -0.44 -6.24
C PRO A 101 -8.18 0.73 -7.24
N VAL A 102 -9.31 1.35 -7.55
CA VAL A 102 -9.36 2.54 -8.40
C VAL A 102 -8.73 3.74 -7.70
N GLU A 103 -8.95 3.86 -6.39
CA GLU A 103 -8.37 4.89 -5.55
C GLU A 103 -7.09 4.40 -4.87
N ASN A 104 -6.21 5.34 -4.51
CA ASN A 104 -5.01 5.00 -3.77
C ASN A 104 -5.35 4.64 -2.32
N LEU A 105 -5.25 3.36 -1.98
CA LEU A 105 -5.42 2.87 -0.62
C LEU A 105 -4.08 2.75 0.13
N PRO A 106 -4.09 2.88 1.46
CA PRO A 106 -2.98 2.46 2.32
C PRO A 106 -2.61 0.99 2.08
N ASP A 107 -1.34 0.62 2.25
CA ASP A 107 -0.86 -0.73 1.95
C ASP A 107 -1.59 -1.82 2.76
N ALA A 108 -1.90 -1.54 4.04
CA ALA A 108 -2.63 -2.45 4.90
C ALA A 108 -4.06 -2.73 4.40
N ASP A 109 -4.75 -1.72 3.88
CA ASP A 109 -6.11 -1.88 3.31
C ASP A 109 -6.07 -2.71 2.02
N ILE A 110 -4.99 -2.65 1.25
CA ILE A 110 -4.81 -3.48 0.04
C ILE A 110 -4.74 -4.96 0.43
N VAL A 111 -4.01 -5.30 1.50
CA VAL A 111 -3.95 -6.68 2.02
C VAL A 111 -5.34 -7.17 2.46
N VAL A 112 -6.05 -6.34 3.22
CA VAL A 112 -7.42 -6.64 3.69
C VAL A 112 -8.36 -6.83 2.50
N LEU A 113 -8.29 -5.95 1.50
CA LEU A 113 -9.10 -6.04 0.27
C LEU A 113 -8.93 -7.39 -0.42
N HIS A 114 -7.68 -7.83 -0.64
CA HIS A 114 -7.43 -9.12 -1.29
C HIS A 114 -7.98 -10.28 -0.45
N LYS A 115 -7.69 -10.31 0.86
CA LYS A 115 -8.18 -11.37 1.75
C LYS A 115 -9.71 -11.46 1.74
N LEU A 116 -10.41 -10.35 1.97
CA LEU A 116 -11.86 -10.33 2.04
C LEU A 116 -12.52 -10.69 0.72
N MET A 117 -11.96 -10.25 -0.41
CA MET A 117 -12.48 -10.63 -1.72
C MET A 117 -12.30 -12.13 -1.99
N ILE A 118 -11.13 -12.70 -1.67
CA ILE A 118 -10.86 -14.13 -1.84
C ILE A 118 -11.78 -14.97 -0.95
N GLU A 119 -11.89 -14.63 0.33
CA GLU A 119 -12.68 -15.41 1.31
C GLU A 119 -14.19 -15.25 1.10
N GLY A 120 -14.64 -14.04 0.75
CA GLY A 120 -16.08 -13.73 0.61
C GLY A 120 -16.66 -14.06 -0.75
N ASN A 121 -15.90 -13.87 -1.85
CA ASN A 121 -16.35 -14.19 -3.20
C ASN A 121 -15.16 -14.38 -4.16
N GLU A 122 -14.55 -15.57 -4.09
CA GLU A 122 -13.40 -15.93 -4.90
C GLU A 122 -13.66 -15.84 -6.41
N GLU A 123 -14.87 -16.21 -6.86
CA GLU A 123 -15.23 -16.16 -8.28
C GLU A 123 -15.15 -14.72 -8.82
N LEU A 124 -15.73 -13.76 -8.10
CA LEU A 124 -15.67 -12.35 -8.47
C LEU A 124 -14.23 -11.82 -8.44
N TYR A 125 -13.44 -12.24 -7.45
CA TYR A 125 -12.03 -11.88 -7.35
C TYR A 125 -11.25 -12.34 -8.59
N LEU A 126 -11.41 -13.60 -8.99
CA LEU A 126 -10.79 -14.18 -10.18
C LEU A 126 -11.33 -13.57 -11.48
N GLN A 127 -12.60 -13.18 -11.52
CA GLN A 127 -13.20 -12.51 -12.68
C GLN A 127 -12.59 -11.12 -12.89
N LYS A 128 -12.41 -10.34 -11.82
CA LYS A 128 -11.85 -8.98 -11.87
C LYS A 128 -10.34 -8.95 -12.05
N ALA A 129 -9.63 -9.96 -11.55
CA ALA A 129 -8.18 -9.97 -11.62
C ALA A 129 -7.67 -10.29 -13.03
N ASN A 130 -6.68 -9.49 -13.47
CA ASN A 130 -5.87 -9.83 -14.63
C ASN A 130 -4.95 -11.00 -14.29
N LYS A 131 -4.87 -12.00 -15.17
CA LYS A 131 -4.16 -13.26 -14.93
C LYS A 131 -2.89 -13.33 -15.78
N TYR A 132 -1.77 -13.64 -15.15
CA TYR A 132 -0.47 -13.83 -15.80
C TYR A 132 0.07 -15.20 -15.40
N LEU A 133 0.36 -16.06 -16.36
CA LEU A 133 0.95 -17.36 -16.08
C LEU A 133 2.37 -17.19 -15.53
N CYS A 134 2.73 -18.00 -14.54
CA CYS A 134 4.12 -18.18 -14.17
C CYS A 134 4.74 -19.09 -15.22
N THR A 135 5.67 -18.56 -16.01
CA THR A 135 6.52 -19.36 -16.90
C THR A 135 7.75 -19.75 -16.11
N ASP A 136 8.10 -21.05 -16.15
CA ASP A 136 9.31 -21.59 -15.54
C ASP A 136 10.59 -20.96 -16.14
#